data_AF-A0A7W7HHX3-F1
#
_entry.id   AF-A0A7W7HHX3-F1
#
_cell.length_a   1.000
_cell.length_b   1.000
_cell.length_c   1.000
_cell.angle_alpha   90.00
_cell.angle_beta   90.00
_cell.angle_gamma   90.00
#
_symmetry.space_group_name_H-M   'P 1'
#
loop_
_entity.id
_entity.type
_entity.pdbx_description
1 polymer ?
#
loop_
_entity_poly.entity_id
_entity_poly.type
_entity_poly.pdbx_seq_one_letter_code
_entity_poly.pdbx_strand_id
1 'polypeptide(L)'
;MNHLPRLPRRRLLAAALGAAGLAVTAGCTGPPENHDPPEPSASPDPAMLRDDIVDGVTVDERGFATFPVPSGDATRRIVGAAAVFRNGSDQPIRVHVRFQFVDGAGRGWRSEDLNDWQAIVNAGWAYLPAGQAVELGGILQVGADEAGRVARIVLDVTGEGIPPPRSVLLPARIDALRHRPTPKDEWDYVSFDVDNPTAGFEEPNYGLVYRSTDGRLIGGWFVDRAHWWDIESALPEGETDEYPRGISRHTLPTWLPPDIQPSGVTMYVWPR
;
A
#
# COMPACT_ATOMS: atom_id res chain seq x y z
N MET A 1 22.62 -8.41 52.43
CA MET A 1 22.39 -6.98 52.15
C MET A 1 23.55 -6.50 51.32
N ASN A 2 23.36 -6.18 50.04
CA ASN A 2 24.36 -5.48 49.24
C ASN A 2 23.63 -4.51 48.30
N HIS A 3 23.77 -3.23 48.61
CA HIS A 3 23.34 -2.11 47.78
C HIS A 3 24.23 -2.02 46.54
N LEU A 4 23.62 -2.01 45.34
CA LEU A 4 24.29 -1.55 44.13
C LEU A 4 24.01 -0.05 43.95
N PRO A 5 25.03 0.78 43.70
CA PRO A 5 24.89 2.23 43.53
C PRO A 5 24.39 2.60 42.12
N ARG A 6 23.45 3.54 42.08
CA ARG A 6 22.98 4.25 40.87
C ARG A 6 24.13 5.07 40.26
N LEU A 7 24.32 4.95 38.95
CA LEU A 7 25.16 5.88 38.17
C LEU A 7 24.31 6.93 37.43
N PRO A 8 24.83 8.15 37.22
CA PRO A 8 24.03 9.34 36.98
C PRO A 8 23.85 9.69 35.50
N ARG A 9 22.70 10.31 35.18
CA ARG A 9 22.47 11.07 33.94
C ARG A 9 23.53 12.15 33.79
N ARG A 10 24.26 12.16 32.67
CA ARG A 10 24.97 13.36 32.19
C ARG A 10 24.64 13.62 30.73
N ARG A 11 24.09 14.83 30.54
CA ARG A 11 23.99 15.57 29.28
C ARG A 11 25.40 15.76 28.70
N LEU A 12 25.54 15.65 27.39
CA LEU A 12 26.63 16.27 26.66
C LEU A 12 26.04 17.03 25.47
N LEU A 13 26.10 18.35 25.62
CA LEU A 13 25.90 19.36 24.59
C LEU A 13 27.29 19.69 24.02
N ALA A 14 27.32 19.81 22.70
CA ALA A 14 28.30 20.51 21.86
C ALA A 14 29.79 20.13 21.98
N ALA A 15 30.32 19.57 20.90
CA ALA A 15 31.66 19.89 20.42
C ALA A 15 31.54 20.30 18.95
N ALA A 16 31.47 21.60 18.72
CA ALA A 16 31.80 22.21 17.45
C ALA A 16 33.32 22.26 17.34
N LEU A 17 33.89 21.73 16.25
CA LEU A 17 35.22 22.06 15.80
C LEU A 17 35.18 22.19 14.28
N GLY A 18 35.44 23.41 13.82
CA GLY A 18 35.48 23.77 12.43
C GLY A 18 36.75 23.29 11.74
N ALA A 19 36.61 23.05 10.44
CA ALA A 19 37.70 23.13 9.49
C ALA A 19 37.23 24.06 8.36
N ALA A 20 37.97 25.15 8.18
CA ALA A 20 37.85 26.03 7.03
C ALA A 20 38.53 25.36 5.82
N GLY A 21 37.91 25.44 4.64
CA GLY A 21 38.59 25.04 3.40
C GLY A 21 37.68 24.92 2.18
N LEU A 22 37.76 25.96 1.33
CA LEU A 22 37.39 26.03 -0.10
C LEU A 22 35.90 26.06 -0.47
N ALA A 23 35.44 27.29 -0.73
CA ALA A 23 34.31 27.55 -1.59
C ALA A 23 34.67 27.17 -3.04
N VAL A 24 34.00 26.14 -3.54
CA VAL A 24 33.82 25.91 -4.98
C VAL A 24 32.34 26.10 -5.23
N THR A 25 31.96 27.24 -5.79
CA THR A 25 30.64 27.42 -6.39
C THR A 25 30.60 26.61 -7.69
N ALA A 26 30.40 25.30 -7.56
CA ALA A 26 29.90 24.49 -8.65
C ALA A 26 28.38 24.53 -8.53
N GLY A 27 27.70 25.19 -9.47
CA GLY A 27 26.27 25.06 -9.62
C GLY A 27 25.95 23.62 -9.96
N CYS A 28 25.67 22.80 -8.95
CA CYS A 28 24.98 21.53 -9.14
C CYS A 28 23.50 21.86 -9.34
N THR A 29 23.12 22.23 -10.56
CA THR A 29 21.76 21.93 -11.00
C THR A 29 21.68 20.41 -11.00
N GLY A 30 21.07 19.84 -9.96
CA GLY A 30 20.71 18.43 -9.97
C GLY A 30 19.94 18.10 -11.26
N PRO A 31 20.02 16.87 -11.77
CA PRO A 31 19.15 16.47 -12.86
C PRO A 31 17.70 16.83 -12.49
N PRO A 32 16.89 17.32 -13.45
CA PRO A 32 15.53 17.74 -13.18
C PRO A 32 14.82 16.66 -12.36
N GLU A 33 14.12 17.06 -11.30
CA GLU A 33 13.26 16.16 -10.54
C GLU A 33 12.32 15.51 -11.54
N ASN A 34 12.52 14.21 -11.77
CA ASN A 34 11.60 13.47 -12.60
C ASN A 34 10.34 13.25 -11.75
N HIS A 35 9.32 14.04 -12.03
CA HIS A 35 8.00 13.95 -11.40
C HIS A 35 7.17 12.81 -12.00
N ASP A 36 7.69 12.11 -13.02
CA ASP A 36 7.01 10.94 -13.54
C ASP A 36 7.00 9.81 -12.49
N PRO A 37 5.88 9.07 -12.36
CA PRO A 37 5.85 7.86 -11.56
C PRO A 37 6.98 6.93 -12.00
N PRO A 38 7.78 6.40 -11.07
CA PRO A 38 8.92 5.56 -11.41
C PRO A 38 8.44 4.31 -12.15
N GLU A 39 9.16 3.94 -13.21
CA GLU A 39 8.89 2.69 -13.90
C GLU A 39 8.98 1.50 -12.93
N PRO A 40 8.01 0.58 -12.94
CA PRO A 40 8.09 -0.58 -12.06
C PRO A 40 9.34 -1.40 -12.40
N SER A 41 10.06 -1.78 -11.35
CA SER A 41 11.18 -2.69 -11.47
C SER A 41 10.65 -4.09 -11.77
N ALA A 42 11.22 -4.75 -12.78
CA ALA A 42 11.01 -6.17 -12.96
C ALA A 42 11.73 -6.89 -11.80
N SER A 43 11.00 -7.70 -11.03
CA SER A 43 11.63 -8.65 -10.11
C SER A 43 12.64 -9.48 -10.92
N PRO A 44 13.93 -9.55 -10.53
CA PRO A 44 14.99 -10.16 -11.34
C PRO A 44 14.86 -11.67 -11.52
N ASP A 45 13.78 -12.26 -11.01
CA ASP A 45 13.36 -13.63 -11.22
C ASP A 45 11.81 -13.67 -11.16
N PRO A 46 11.10 -14.14 -12.21
CA PRO A 46 9.64 -14.25 -12.18
C PRO A 46 9.13 -15.31 -11.18
N ALA A 47 10.04 -16.08 -10.57
CA ALA A 47 9.75 -16.85 -9.38
C ALA A 47 9.60 -15.90 -8.19
N MET A 48 8.44 -15.24 -8.11
CA MET A 48 7.81 -14.98 -6.82
C MET A 48 8.02 -16.22 -5.94
N LEU A 49 8.44 -16.04 -4.68
CA LEU A 49 8.26 -17.09 -3.68
C LEU A 49 6.74 -17.17 -3.45
N ARG A 50 6.08 -18.01 -4.26
CA ARG A 50 4.65 -18.33 -4.17
C ARG A 50 4.57 -19.52 -3.24
N ASP A 51 4.55 -19.23 -1.95
CA ASP A 51 4.61 -20.33 -0.99
C ASP A 51 3.25 -21.05 -0.91
N ASP A 52 2.13 -20.31 -1.06
CA ASP A 52 0.78 -20.89 -1.04
C ASP A 52 -0.17 -20.09 -1.94
N ILE A 53 -0.55 -20.63 -3.11
CA ILE A 53 -1.66 -20.10 -3.92
C ILE A 53 -2.78 -21.14 -3.91
N VAL A 54 -3.97 -20.73 -3.49
CA VAL A 54 -5.16 -21.59 -3.52
C VAL A 54 -5.45 -22.12 -4.92
N ASP A 55 -5.86 -23.40 -4.99
CA ASP A 55 -6.30 -24.05 -6.22
C ASP A 55 -7.36 -23.21 -6.96
N GLY A 56 -7.19 -23.11 -8.29
CA GLY A 56 -8.10 -22.35 -9.15
C GLY A 56 -7.80 -20.85 -9.24
N VAL A 57 -6.87 -20.33 -8.45
CA VAL A 57 -6.39 -18.94 -8.59
C VAL A 57 -5.03 -18.91 -9.29
N THR A 58 -4.89 -18.02 -10.26
CA THR A 58 -3.59 -17.69 -10.85
C THR A 58 -3.25 -16.24 -10.58
N VAL A 59 -1.97 -15.96 -10.41
CA VAL A 59 -1.47 -14.62 -10.12
C VAL A 59 -0.43 -14.21 -11.15
N ASP A 60 -0.63 -13.05 -11.77
CA ASP A 60 0.33 -12.38 -12.65
C ASP A 60 0.96 -11.21 -11.87
N GLU A 61 2.22 -11.36 -11.44
CA GLU A 61 2.98 -10.27 -10.82
C GLU A 61 3.22 -9.14 -11.82
N ARG A 62 3.13 -7.89 -11.37
CA ARG A 62 3.44 -6.72 -12.21
C ARG A 62 4.62 -5.90 -11.68
N GLY A 63 5.40 -6.47 -10.76
CA GLY A 63 6.58 -5.87 -10.16
C GLY A 63 6.26 -4.95 -8.98
N PHE A 64 7.28 -4.23 -8.54
CA PHE A 64 7.16 -3.18 -7.53
C PHE A 64 7.67 -1.84 -8.07
N ALA A 65 7.24 -0.75 -7.46
CA ALA A 65 7.77 0.59 -7.71
C ALA A 65 8.14 1.27 -6.39
N THR A 66 9.10 2.19 -6.45
CA THR A 66 9.54 2.99 -5.30
C THR A 66 9.50 4.47 -5.63
N PHE A 67 8.74 5.26 -4.89
CA PHE A 67 8.54 6.69 -5.16
C PHE A 67 8.85 7.56 -3.93
N PRO A 68 9.17 8.86 -4.11
CA PRO A 68 9.26 9.80 -3.00
C PRO A 68 7.93 9.90 -2.25
N VAL A 69 7.99 10.20 -0.95
CA VAL A 69 6.81 10.62 -0.19
C VAL A 69 6.44 12.05 -0.61
N PRO A 70 5.22 12.32 -1.10
CA PRO A 70 4.79 13.69 -1.43
C PRO A 70 4.97 14.64 -0.25
N SER A 71 5.66 15.76 -0.48
CA SER A 71 5.95 16.80 0.53
C SER A 71 6.62 16.27 1.81
N GLY A 72 7.22 15.07 1.77
CA GLY A 72 7.75 14.35 2.92
C GLY A 72 9.24 14.55 3.15
N ASP A 73 9.73 13.90 4.21
CA ASP A 73 11.16 13.79 4.50
C ASP A 73 11.87 13.02 3.36
N ALA A 74 12.95 13.59 2.81
CA ALA A 74 13.78 12.97 1.77
C ALA A 74 14.38 11.62 2.23
N THR A 75 14.39 11.34 3.52
CA THR A 75 14.82 10.06 4.10
C THR A 75 13.76 8.96 3.99
N ARG A 76 12.54 9.25 3.51
CA ARG A 76 11.46 8.28 3.37
C ARG A 76 11.06 8.03 1.92
N ARG A 77 10.62 6.81 1.64
CA ARG A 77 10.11 6.36 0.34
C ARG A 77 8.83 5.56 0.54
N ILE A 78 8.00 5.53 -0.49
CA ILE A 78 6.89 4.59 -0.58
C ILE A 78 7.34 3.48 -1.52
N VAL A 79 7.12 2.24 -1.11
CA VAL A 79 7.33 1.04 -1.93
C VAL A 79 5.96 0.44 -2.19
N GLY A 80 5.62 0.21 -3.46
CA GLY A 80 4.34 -0.36 -3.88
C GLY A 80 4.50 -1.66 -4.65
N ALA A 81 3.61 -2.62 -4.42
CA ALA A 81 3.46 -3.87 -5.15
C ALA A 81 2.03 -4.00 -5.66
N ALA A 82 1.86 -4.64 -6.81
CA ALA A 82 0.55 -5.02 -7.30
C ALA A 82 0.61 -6.27 -8.19
N ALA A 83 -0.50 -6.99 -8.21
CA ALA A 83 -0.66 -8.19 -9.01
C ALA A 83 -2.09 -8.32 -9.56
N VAL A 84 -2.22 -9.10 -10.63
CA VAL A 84 -3.52 -9.48 -11.20
C VAL A 84 -3.86 -10.89 -10.73
N PHE A 85 -4.98 -11.03 -10.04
CA PHE A 85 -5.49 -12.29 -9.50
C PHE A 85 -6.62 -12.77 -10.39
N ARG A 86 -6.52 -13.97 -10.93
CA ARG A 86 -7.56 -14.56 -11.80
C ARG A 86 -8.15 -15.78 -11.12
N ASN A 87 -9.46 -15.77 -10.91
CA ASN A 87 -10.20 -16.94 -10.46
C ASN A 87 -10.66 -17.74 -11.70
N GLY A 88 -10.03 -18.90 -11.91
CA GLY A 88 -10.34 -19.81 -13.01
C GLY A 88 -11.47 -20.80 -12.70
N SER A 89 -12.03 -20.77 -11.50
CA SER A 89 -13.17 -21.63 -11.13
C SER A 89 -14.52 -21.01 -11.55
N ASP A 90 -15.56 -21.83 -11.49
CA ASP A 90 -16.96 -21.45 -11.75
C ASP A 90 -17.66 -20.88 -10.50
N GLN A 91 -16.95 -20.80 -9.37
CA GLN A 91 -17.46 -20.27 -8.11
C GLN A 91 -16.65 -19.07 -7.65
N PRO A 92 -17.25 -18.09 -6.96
CA PRO A 92 -16.48 -17.04 -6.34
C PRO A 92 -15.61 -17.60 -5.20
N ILE A 93 -14.43 -17.01 -5.00
CA ILE A 93 -13.47 -17.44 -3.97
C ILE A 93 -13.15 -16.25 -3.06
N ARG A 94 -13.13 -16.49 -1.75
CA ARG A 94 -12.53 -15.58 -0.77
C ARG A 94 -11.08 -16.00 -0.53
N VAL A 95 -10.16 -15.06 -0.69
CA VAL A 95 -8.73 -15.28 -0.47
C VAL A 95 -8.18 -14.33 0.58
N HIS A 96 -7.21 -14.80 1.36
CA HIS A 96 -6.31 -13.94 2.10
C HIS A 96 -5.17 -13.58 1.17
N VAL A 97 -4.84 -12.30 1.05
CA VAL A 97 -3.68 -11.86 0.25
C VAL A 97 -2.70 -11.18 1.18
N ARG A 98 -1.41 -11.51 1.06
CA ARG A 98 -0.32 -10.84 1.78
C ARG A 98 0.81 -10.48 0.84
N PHE A 99 1.14 -9.19 0.79
CA PHE A 99 2.33 -8.70 0.08
C PHE A 99 3.48 -8.51 1.06
N GLN A 100 4.66 -9.02 0.71
CA GLN A 100 5.90 -8.84 1.45
C GLN A 100 6.99 -8.34 0.51
N PHE A 101 7.82 -7.41 0.98
CA PHE A 101 9.00 -6.96 0.25
C PHE A 101 10.26 -7.58 0.84
N VAL A 102 11.16 -8.06 -0.02
CA VAL A 102 12.39 -8.73 0.41
C VAL A 102 13.62 -8.22 -0.35
N ASP A 103 14.78 -8.34 0.31
CA ASP A 103 16.06 -8.02 -0.32
C ASP A 103 16.53 -9.11 -1.30
N GLY A 104 17.68 -8.89 -1.95
CA GLY A 104 18.22 -9.83 -2.94
C GLY A 104 18.56 -11.22 -2.38
N ALA A 105 18.61 -11.37 -1.05
CA ALA A 105 18.80 -12.65 -0.36
C ALA A 105 17.46 -13.26 0.13
N GLY A 106 16.31 -12.67 -0.21
CA GLY A 106 14.99 -13.13 0.20
C GLY A 106 14.63 -12.77 1.65
N ARG A 107 15.37 -11.86 2.29
CA ARG A 107 15.09 -11.47 3.69
C ARG A 107 14.10 -10.32 3.71
N GLY A 108 13.00 -10.50 4.46
CA GLY A 108 12.12 -9.40 4.83
C GLY A 108 12.79 -8.48 5.86
N TRP A 109 12.22 -7.30 6.04
CA TRP A 109 12.59 -6.36 7.09
C TRP A 109 11.73 -6.52 8.33
N ARG A 110 12.23 -6.00 9.44
CA ARG A 110 11.47 -5.92 10.68
C ARG A 110 10.68 -4.62 10.68
N SER A 111 9.36 -4.69 10.69
CA SER A 111 8.55 -3.51 11.03
C SER A 111 8.67 -3.27 12.53
N GLU A 112 9.07 -2.05 12.91
CA GLU A 112 9.12 -1.66 14.33
C GLU A 112 7.71 -1.64 14.95
N ASP A 113 6.70 -1.28 14.15
CA ASP A 113 5.31 -1.18 14.58
C ASP A 113 4.64 -2.56 14.72
N LEU A 114 4.90 -3.46 13.77
CA LEU A 114 4.32 -4.82 13.76
C LEU A 114 5.15 -5.82 14.58
N ASN A 115 6.38 -5.44 14.96
CA ASN A 115 7.36 -6.29 15.63
C ASN A 115 7.56 -7.67 14.96
N ASP A 116 7.43 -7.72 13.63
CA ASP A 116 7.46 -8.96 12.85
C ASP A 116 8.62 -8.96 11.84
N TRP A 117 9.31 -10.10 11.73
CA TRP A 117 10.43 -10.34 10.84
C TRP A 117 9.96 -10.79 9.47
N GLN A 118 9.14 -9.98 8.80
CA GLN A 118 8.57 -10.31 7.49
C GLN A 118 7.77 -9.15 6.91
N ALA A 119 8.16 -7.88 7.17
CA ALA A 119 7.19 -6.78 7.20
C ALA A 119 6.21 -6.80 6.04
N ILE A 120 4.98 -7.08 6.44
CA ILE A 120 3.83 -7.23 5.60
C ILE A 120 3.46 -5.82 5.16
N VAL A 121 3.45 -5.64 3.84
CA VAL A 121 3.13 -4.37 3.19
C VAL A 121 1.63 -4.14 3.21
N ASN A 122 0.89 -5.23 2.97
CA ASN A 122 -0.55 -5.25 3.08
C ASN A 122 -1.05 -6.69 3.26
N ALA A 123 -2.09 -6.87 4.09
CA ALA A 123 -2.75 -8.14 4.32
C ALA A 123 -4.26 -7.96 4.45
N GLY A 124 -5.02 -8.88 3.86
CA GLY A 124 -6.44 -8.99 4.17
C GLY A 124 -7.27 -9.80 3.18
N TRP A 125 -8.59 -9.69 3.32
CA TRP A 125 -9.58 -10.51 2.61
C TRP A 125 -10.04 -9.94 1.29
N ALA A 126 -9.73 -10.61 0.19
CA ALA A 126 -10.21 -10.23 -1.14
C ALA A 126 -11.27 -11.18 -1.64
N TYR A 127 -12.24 -10.62 -2.36
CA TYR A 127 -13.25 -11.36 -3.09
C TYR A 127 -12.86 -11.48 -4.57
N LEU A 128 -12.74 -12.70 -5.07
CA LEU A 128 -12.44 -12.99 -6.47
C LEU A 128 -13.69 -13.58 -7.18
N PRO A 129 -14.40 -12.80 -8.02
CA PRO A 129 -15.56 -13.30 -8.75
C PRO A 129 -15.19 -14.48 -9.67
N ALA A 130 -16.12 -15.41 -9.85
CA ALA A 130 -15.95 -16.57 -10.73
C ALA A 130 -15.56 -16.15 -12.16
N GLY A 131 -14.51 -16.77 -12.72
CA GLY A 131 -14.05 -16.52 -14.08
C GLY A 131 -13.49 -15.12 -14.35
N GLN A 132 -13.27 -14.28 -13.32
CA GLN A 132 -12.83 -12.90 -13.48
C GLN A 132 -11.40 -12.67 -12.97
N ALA A 133 -10.85 -11.54 -13.41
CA ALA A 133 -9.58 -11.00 -12.93
C ALA A 133 -9.84 -9.79 -12.04
N VAL A 134 -9.15 -9.71 -10.92
CA VAL A 134 -9.16 -8.57 -9.99
C VAL A 134 -7.72 -8.15 -9.78
N GLU A 135 -7.49 -6.85 -9.72
CA GLU A 135 -6.18 -6.31 -9.42
C GLU A 135 -6.14 -5.88 -7.97
N LEU A 136 -5.09 -6.28 -7.27
CA LEU A 136 -4.87 -5.90 -5.89
C LEU A 136 -3.42 -5.45 -5.72
N GLY A 137 -3.19 -4.55 -4.78
CA GLY A 137 -1.85 -4.08 -4.46
C GLY A 137 -1.74 -3.60 -3.02
N GLY A 138 -0.49 -3.42 -2.62
CA GLY A 138 -0.11 -2.92 -1.30
C GLY A 138 0.99 -1.87 -1.43
N ILE A 139 1.05 -0.96 -0.47
CA ILE A 139 2.10 0.06 -0.35
C ILE A 139 2.52 0.18 1.11
N LEU A 140 3.81 0.47 1.31
CA LEU A 140 4.39 0.74 2.62
C LEU A 140 5.34 1.92 2.53
N GLN A 141 5.34 2.77 3.54
CA GLN A 141 6.32 3.84 3.70
C GLN A 141 7.49 3.34 4.54
N VAL A 142 8.71 3.39 4.01
CA VAL A 142 9.96 2.92 4.65
C VAL A 142 11.08 3.95 4.52
N GLY A 143 12.22 3.72 5.17
CA GLY A 143 13.41 4.54 4.98
C GLY A 143 13.97 4.42 3.56
N ALA A 144 14.64 5.46 3.06
CA ALA A 144 15.20 5.49 1.70
C ALA A 144 16.26 4.39 1.49
N ASP A 145 17.09 4.12 2.50
CA ASP A 145 18.07 3.03 2.46
C ASP A 145 17.40 1.65 2.42
N GLU A 146 16.25 1.49 3.09
CA GLU A 146 15.47 0.25 3.07
C GLU A 146 14.78 0.05 1.72
N ALA A 147 14.15 1.11 1.19
CA ALA A 147 13.58 1.10 -0.15
C ALA A 147 14.64 0.76 -1.22
N GLY A 148 15.87 1.27 -1.08
CA GLY A 148 16.98 0.95 -1.98
C GLY A 148 17.44 -0.52 -1.94
N ARG A 149 17.02 -1.29 -0.92
CA ARG A 149 17.33 -2.71 -0.77
C ARG A 149 16.22 -3.62 -1.30
N VAL A 150 15.02 -3.09 -1.61
CA VAL A 150 13.94 -3.90 -2.20
C VAL A 150 14.49 -4.53 -3.47
N ALA A 151 14.45 -5.85 -3.55
CA ALA A 151 14.83 -6.56 -4.77
C ALA A 151 13.68 -7.34 -5.37
N ARG A 152 12.73 -7.80 -4.54
CA ARG A 152 11.64 -8.72 -4.95
C ARG A 152 10.40 -8.53 -4.07
N ILE A 153 9.27 -9.03 -4.58
CA ILE A 153 8.02 -9.19 -3.83
C ILE A 153 7.78 -10.69 -3.57
N VAL A 154 7.32 -11.01 -2.37
CA VAL A 154 6.76 -12.31 -1.99
C VAL A 154 5.26 -12.13 -1.79
N LEU A 155 4.47 -13.06 -2.31
CA LEU A 155 3.01 -13.04 -2.19
C LEU A 155 2.51 -14.37 -1.65
N ASP A 156 1.69 -14.29 -0.62
CA ASP A 156 0.98 -15.41 -0.02
C ASP A 156 -0.53 -15.23 -0.29
N VAL A 157 -1.17 -16.26 -0.86
CA VAL A 157 -2.58 -16.27 -1.29
C VAL A 157 -3.29 -17.53 -0.79
N THR A 158 -3.75 -17.51 0.45
CA THR A 158 -4.49 -18.63 1.02
C THR A 158 -5.99 -18.54 0.75
N GLY A 159 -6.61 -19.68 0.46
CA GLY A 159 -8.05 -19.78 0.24
C GLY A 159 -8.81 -20.00 1.55
N GLU A 160 -9.91 -19.27 1.73
CA GLU A 160 -10.84 -19.50 2.85
C GLU A 160 -12.14 -20.18 2.43
N GLY A 161 -12.28 -20.48 1.13
CA GLY A 161 -13.44 -21.15 0.57
C GLY A 161 -14.47 -20.17 0.00
N ILE A 162 -15.75 -20.52 0.17
CA ILE A 162 -16.87 -19.83 -0.46
C ILE A 162 -17.17 -18.54 0.32
N PRO A 163 -17.18 -17.36 -0.33
CA PRO A 163 -17.50 -16.10 0.31
C PRO A 163 -18.93 -16.08 0.87
N PRO A 164 -19.21 -15.28 1.91
CA PRO A 164 -20.53 -15.21 2.51
C PRO A 164 -21.61 -14.79 1.49
N PRO A 165 -22.88 -15.20 1.69
CA PRO A 165 -23.97 -14.79 0.82
C PRO A 165 -24.02 -13.26 0.72
N ARG A 166 -24.11 -12.72 -0.50
CA ARG A 166 -24.08 -11.29 -0.85
C ARG A 166 -22.70 -10.64 -1.01
N SER A 167 -21.60 -11.40 -0.97
CA SER A 167 -20.30 -10.85 -1.40
C SER A 167 -20.37 -10.47 -2.88
N VAL A 168 -20.33 -9.17 -3.15
CA VAL A 168 -20.31 -8.57 -4.48
C VAL A 168 -19.09 -7.69 -4.58
N LEU A 169 -18.36 -7.79 -5.69
CA LEU A 169 -17.30 -6.86 -6.02
C LEU A 169 -17.92 -5.67 -6.74
N LEU A 170 -17.85 -4.49 -6.14
CA LEU A 170 -18.36 -3.26 -6.73
C LEU A 170 -17.19 -2.43 -7.24
N PRO A 171 -17.07 -2.20 -8.57
CA PRO A 171 -16.09 -1.24 -9.07
C PRO A 171 -16.50 0.16 -8.63
N ALA A 172 -15.54 0.92 -8.13
CA ALA A 172 -15.71 2.32 -7.76
C ALA A 172 -15.20 3.23 -8.88
N ARG A 173 -15.91 4.33 -9.13
CA ARG A 173 -15.49 5.38 -10.06
C ARG A 173 -14.78 6.48 -9.28
N ILE A 174 -13.46 6.55 -9.42
CA ILE A 174 -12.64 7.60 -8.82
C ILE A 174 -12.84 8.91 -9.57
N ASP A 175 -13.09 9.99 -8.85
CA ASP A 175 -13.31 11.31 -9.44
C ASP A 175 -12.40 12.40 -8.86
N ALA A 176 -11.94 12.24 -7.61
CA ALA A 176 -11.02 13.17 -7.00
C ALA A 176 -9.93 12.46 -6.18
N LEU A 177 -8.70 12.96 -6.32
CA LEU A 177 -7.54 12.59 -5.54
C LEU A 177 -7.02 13.84 -4.85
N ARG A 178 -6.91 13.80 -3.53
CA ARG A 178 -6.45 14.92 -2.73
C ARG A 178 -5.23 14.50 -1.94
N HIS A 179 -4.08 14.98 -2.40
CA HIS A 179 -2.87 14.89 -1.61
C HIS A 179 -2.97 15.75 -0.36
N ARG A 180 -2.38 15.27 0.72
CA ARG A 180 -2.28 16.02 1.97
C ARG A 180 -1.54 17.36 1.77
N PRO A 181 -1.99 18.44 2.41
CA PRO A 181 -1.32 19.74 2.32
C PRO A 181 -0.08 19.83 3.21
N THR A 182 0.03 19.02 4.28
CA THR A 182 1.17 19.10 5.23
C THR A 182 1.71 17.73 5.67
N PRO A 183 2.99 17.63 6.07
CA PRO A 183 3.60 16.36 6.52
C PRO A 183 3.10 15.82 7.87
N LYS A 184 2.31 16.62 8.60
CA LYS A 184 1.74 16.22 9.90
C LYS A 184 0.43 15.43 9.75
N ASP A 185 -0.23 15.54 8.61
CA ASP A 185 -1.42 14.77 8.29
C ASP A 185 -0.95 13.41 7.73
N GLU A 186 -1.45 12.31 8.30
CA GLU A 186 -0.95 10.97 7.95
C GLU A 186 -1.48 10.45 6.61
N TRP A 187 -2.59 11.03 6.11
CA TRP A 187 -3.40 10.46 5.04
C TRP A 187 -3.61 11.42 3.87
N ASP A 188 -3.53 10.89 2.66
CA ASP A 188 -4.17 11.45 1.48
C ASP A 188 -5.64 11.02 1.44
N TYR A 189 -6.43 11.55 0.49
CA TYR A 189 -7.82 11.16 0.33
C TYR A 189 -8.17 10.83 -1.12
N VAL A 190 -9.05 9.86 -1.28
CA VAL A 190 -9.67 9.51 -2.57
C VAL A 190 -11.18 9.55 -2.42
N SER A 191 -11.82 10.32 -3.30
CA SER A 191 -13.27 10.34 -3.44
C SER A 191 -13.69 9.53 -4.65
N PHE A 192 -14.81 8.83 -4.49
CA PHE A 192 -15.35 7.94 -5.51
C PHE A 192 -16.85 7.77 -5.38
N ASP A 193 -17.46 7.39 -6.50
CA ASP A 193 -18.85 6.93 -6.53
C ASP A 193 -18.88 5.41 -6.66
N VAL A 194 -19.84 4.77 -6.01
CA VAL A 194 -20.11 3.34 -6.14
C VAL A 194 -21.59 3.13 -6.39
N ASP A 195 -21.92 2.26 -7.35
CA ASP A 195 -23.29 1.84 -7.63
C ASP A 195 -23.53 0.49 -6.94
N ASN A 196 -24.26 0.49 -5.83
CA ASN A 196 -24.59 -0.74 -5.09
C ASN A 196 -25.97 -1.28 -5.54
N PRO A 197 -26.03 -2.38 -6.31
CA PRO A 197 -27.30 -2.96 -6.74
C PRO A 197 -28.00 -3.76 -5.64
N THR A 198 -27.34 -4.03 -4.52
CA THR A 198 -27.82 -4.94 -3.47
C THR A 198 -28.51 -4.20 -2.32
N ALA A 199 -28.83 -4.89 -1.23
CA ALA A 199 -29.18 -4.21 0.01
C ALA A 199 -27.98 -3.38 0.50
N GLY A 200 -28.24 -2.35 1.31
CA GLY A 200 -27.14 -1.60 1.92
C GLY A 200 -26.25 -2.52 2.76
N PHE A 201 -24.97 -2.20 2.82
CA PHE A 201 -23.99 -2.87 3.68
C PHE A 201 -23.15 -1.85 4.45
N GLU A 202 -22.52 -2.31 5.51
CA GLU A 202 -21.66 -1.53 6.41
C GLU A 202 -20.31 -2.23 6.48
N GLU A 203 -19.27 -1.53 6.94
CA GLU A 203 -17.94 -2.11 7.18
C GLU A 203 -17.31 -2.83 5.96
N PRO A 204 -17.30 -2.25 4.75
CA PRO A 204 -16.69 -2.93 3.62
C PRO A 204 -15.17 -3.01 3.72
N ASN A 205 -14.65 -3.93 2.91
CA ASN A 205 -13.25 -3.99 2.56
C ASN A 205 -13.03 -3.25 1.23
N TYR A 206 -11.81 -2.74 1.07
CA TYR A 206 -11.42 -1.92 -0.06
C TYR A 206 -10.16 -2.48 -0.72
N GLY A 207 -10.14 -2.43 -2.05
CA GLY A 207 -8.93 -2.72 -2.83
C GLY A 207 -8.72 -1.61 -3.84
N LEU A 208 -7.60 -0.90 -3.71
CA LEU A 208 -7.14 0.13 -4.62
C LEU A 208 -5.86 -0.35 -5.32
N VAL A 209 -5.73 -0.02 -6.60
CA VAL A 209 -4.52 -0.29 -7.39
C VAL A 209 -4.16 0.95 -8.17
N TYR A 210 -2.88 1.28 -8.17
CA TYR A 210 -2.32 2.44 -8.85
C TYR A 210 -1.57 2.03 -10.11
N ARG A 211 -1.68 2.88 -11.13
CA ARG A 211 -0.96 2.77 -12.40
C ARG A 211 -0.13 3.99 -12.69
N SER A 212 1.03 3.77 -13.28
CA SER A 212 1.77 4.81 -13.96
C SER A 212 1.03 5.29 -15.21
N THR A 213 1.52 6.40 -15.78
CA THR A 213 0.96 7.04 -16.98
C THR A 213 0.98 6.14 -18.22
N ASP A 214 1.89 5.18 -18.29
CA ASP A 214 1.98 4.15 -19.33
C ASP A 214 1.08 2.91 -19.06
N GLY A 215 0.33 2.92 -17.96
CA GLY A 215 -0.63 1.88 -17.59
C GLY A 215 -0.05 0.68 -16.84
N ARG A 216 1.22 0.72 -16.40
CA ARG A 216 1.82 -0.36 -15.59
C ARG A 216 1.37 -0.25 -14.14
N LEU A 217 1.16 -1.39 -13.46
CA LEU A 217 0.81 -1.38 -12.05
C LEU A 217 2.05 -0.99 -11.22
N ILE A 218 1.88 -0.05 -10.29
CA ILE A 218 2.99 0.50 -9.47
C ILE A 218 2.78 0.32 -7.97
N GLY A 219 1.63 -0.22 -7.57
CA GLY A 219 1.26 -0.39 -6.17
C GLY A 219 -0.25 -0.48 -6.02
N GLY A 220 -0.68 -0.48 -4.77
CA GLY A 220 -2.08 -0.40 -4.43
C GLY A 220 -2.25 -0.25 -2.95
N TRP A 221 -3.49 -0.15 -2.51
CA TRP A 221 -3.80 -0.07 -1.11
C TRP A 221 -5.00 -0.95 -0.82
N PHE A 222 -4.83 -1.82 0.15
CA PHE A 222 -5.82 -2.81 0.50
C PHE A 222 -6.20 -2.59 1.96
N VAL A 223 -7.51 -2.50 2.21
CA VAL A 223 -8.06 -2.27 3.55
C VAL A 223 -8.97 -3.43 3.88
N ASP A 224 -8.57 -4.13 4.94
CA ASP A 224 -9.39 -5.11 5.60
C ASP A 224 -9.72 -4.63 7.01
N ARG A 225 -11.00 -4.49 7.30
CA ARG A 225 -11.50 -4.04 8.62
C ARG A 225 -11.07 -4.96 9.76
N ALA A 226 -10.71 -6.22 9.50
CA ALA A 226 -10.12 -7.09 10.51
C ALA A 226 -8.74 -6.61 11.00
N HIS A 227 -8.03 -5.86 10.16
CA HIS A 227 -6.68 -5.37 10.41
C HIS A 227 -6.64 -3.86 10.64
N TRP A 228 -7.65 -3.12 10.17
CA TRP A 228 -7.77 -1.67 10.27
C TRP A 228 -9.05 -1.27 11.01
N TRP A 229 -9.01 -1.41 12.34
CA TRP A 229 -10.16 -1.22 13.22
C TRP A 229 -10.44 0.25 13.55
N ASP A 230 -9.55 1.17 13.20
CA ASP A 230 -9.61 2.60 13.54
C ASP A 230 -9.86 3.52 12.33
N ILE A 231 -10.07 2.97 11.13
CA ILE A 231 -10.28 3.76 9.90
C ILE A 231 -11.45 4.75 10.01
N GLU A 232 -12.49 4.43 10.79
CA GLU A 232 -13.60 5.36 11.07
C GLU A 232 -13.13 6.68 11.69
N SER A 233 -12.11 6.63 12.55
CA SER A 233 -11.54 7.84 13.14
C SER A 233 -10.71 8.66 12.16
N ALA A 234 -10.31 8.06 11.02
CA ALA A 234 -9.56 8.68 9.95
C ALA A 234 -10.44 9.14 8.77
N LEU A 235 -11.74 8.80 8.77
CA LEU A 235 -12.69 9.29 7.78
C LEU A 235 -12.83 10.82 7.88
N PRO A 236 -12.98 11.52 6.74
CA PRO A 236 -13.33 12.93 6.74
C PRO A 236 -14.62 13.21 7.50
N GLU A 237 -14.75 14.43 8.04
CA GLU A 237 -15.98 14.86 8.72
C GLU A 237 -17.20 14.70 7.79
N GLY A 238 -18.22 13.97 8.27
CA GLY A 238 -19.46 13.73 7.55
C GLY A 238 -19.45 12.51 6.62
N GLU A 239 -18.31 11.84 6.44
CA GLU A 239 -18.25 10.54 5.77
C GLU A 239 -18.70 9.42 6.72
N THR A 240 -19.31 8.39 6.15
CA THR A 240 -19.75 7.20 6.88
C THR A 240 -19.24 5.95 6.19
N ASP A 241 -19.25 4.84 6.91
CA ASP A 241 -18.88 3.54 6.33
C ASP A 241 -20.11 2.72 5.93
N GLU A 242 -21.21 3.40 5.64
CA GLU A 242 -22.47 2.81 5.22
C GLU A 242 -22.66 2.99 3.72
N TYR A 243 -22.91 1.89 3.02
CA TYR A 243 -23.04 1.85 1.57
C TYR A 243 -24.50 1.56 1.20
N PRO A 244 -25.35 2.59 1.05
CA PRO A 244 -26.76 2.40 0.77
C PRO A 244 -26.96 1.76 -0.60
N ARG A 245 -28.17 1.25 -0.84
CA ARG A 245 -28.57 0.79 -2.16
C ARG A 245 -28.61 1.96 -3.16
N GLY A 246 -28.09 1.75 -4.36
CA GLY A 246 -27.99 2.73 -5.43
C GLY A 246 -26.63 3.41 -5.47
N ILE A 247 -26.56 4.54 -6.19
CA ILE A 247 -25.34 5.33 -6.33
C ILE A 247 -25.11 6.11 -5.03
N SER A 248 -23.92 5.95 -4.46
CA SER A 248 -23.44 6.69 -3.30
C SER A 248 -22.04 7.21 -3.52
N ARG A 249 -21.70 8.32 -2.84
CA ARG A 249 -20.40 8.97 -2.91
C ARG A 249 -19.71 8.84 -1.56
N HIS A 250 -18.42 8.54 -1.60
CA HIS A 250 -17.61 8.28 -0.42
C HIS A 250 -16.22 8.91 -0.57
N THR A 251 -15.58 9.16 0.56
CA THR A 251 -14.17 9.59 0.63
C THR A 251 -13.45 8.80 1.70
N LEU A 252 -12.35 8.15 1.34
CA LEU A 252 -11.53 7.37 2.27
C LEU A 252 -10.09 7.90 2.36
N PRO A 253 -9.47 7.80 3.55
CA PRO A 253 -8.04 8.08 3.71
C PRO A 253 -7.23 7.02 2.96
N THR A 254 -6.06 7.36 2.43
CA THR A 254 -5.15 6.42 1.74
C THR A 254 -3.72 7.01 1.66
N TRP A 255 -2.81 6.35 0.97
CA TRP A 255 -1.52 6.93 0.56
C TRP A 255 -1.41 6.91 -0.97
N LEU A 256 -1.26 8.09 -1.57
CA LEU A 256 -1.24 8.24 -3.01
C LEU A 256 0.20 8.37 -3.53
N PRO A 257 0.57 7.66 -4.62
CA PRO A 257 1.80 7.98 -5.34
C PRO A 257 1.81 9.45 -5.81
N PRO A 258 2.98 10.11 -5.86
CA PRO A 258 3.09 11.46 -6.40
C PRO A 258 2.47 11.55 -7.80
N ASP A 259 1.74 12.64 -8.03
CA ASP A 259 1.19 13.04 -9.33
C ASP A 259 0.23 12.02 -9.99
N ILE A 260 -0.22 11.01 -9.23
CA ILE A 260 -1.20 10.03 -9.68
C ILE A 260 -2.50 10.74 -10.09
N GLN A 261 -3.04 10.37 -11.25
CA GLN A 261 -4.28 10.92 -11.75
C GLN A 261 -5.45 9.96 -11.43
N PRO A 262 -6.70 10.45 -11.33
CA PRO A 262 -7.87 9.59 -11.13
C PRO A 262 -7.95 8.41 -12.12
N SER A 263 -7.58 8.62 -13.38
CA SER A 263 -7.54 7.59 -14.42
C SER A 263 -6.51 6.48 -14.18
N GLY A 264 -5.50 6.74 -13.34
CA GLY A 264 -4.49 5.78 -12.92
C GLY A 264 -4.91 4.95 -11.70
N VAL A 265 -6.11 5.14 -11.15
CA VAL A 265 -6.58 4.43 -9.96
C VAL A 265 -7.74 3.52 -10.33
N THR A 266 -7.61 2.25 -9.97
CA THR A 266 -8.73 1.29 -9.99
C THR A 266 -9.08 0.95 -8.56
N MET A 267 -10.37 0.95 -8.24
CA MET A 267 -10.83 0.67 -6.89
C MET A 267 -12.02 -0.29 -6.91
N TYR A 268 -12.04 -1.18 -5.94
CA TYR A 268 -13.12 -2.11 -5.67
C TYR A 268 -13.56 -2.00 -4.21
N VAL A 269 -14.86 -2.17 -3.99
CA VAL A 269 -15.51 -2.23 -2.67
C VAL A 269 -16.24 -3.56 -2.57
N TRP A 270 -16.13 -4.26 -1.44
CA TRP A 270 -16.95 -5.46 -1.20
C TRP A 270 -17.35 -5.62 0.27
N PRO A 271 -18.54 -6.19 0.54
CA PRO A 271 -18.96 -6.54 1.89
C PRO A 271 -18.03 -7.58 2.53
N ARG A 272 -17.92 -7.55 3.86
CA ARG A 272 -17.17 -8.52 4.67
C ARG A 272 -17.77 -9.93 4.68
#